data_AF-A0A7X6L166-F1
#
_entry.id   AF-A0A7X6L166-F1
#
_cell.length_a   1.000
_cell.length_b   1.000
_cell.length_c   1.000
_cell.angle_alpha   90.00
_cell.angle_beta   90.00
_cell.angle_gamma   90.00
#
_symmetry.space_group_name_H-M   'P 1'
#
loop_
_entity.id
_entity.type
_entity.pdbx_description
1 polymer ?
#
loop_
_entity_poly.entity_id
_entity_poly.type
_entity_poly.pdbx_seq_one_letter_code
_entity_poly.pdbx_strand_id
1 'polypeptide(L)'
;MPRTPSSSQHAANVLGALSLAVADRMNTAVEAIATLGPSAPAALAAMHEFLDGGSVTQLSSVLGLTHSGTVRLVDRLVVEGLVERVAAQDGRAVSLVLTQYGRSTAERILRAREKSLASALSALSPDEIDNLAAVLDTMLTTVTHARAEERSARTNDRPQPWLCRLCDFAACGRSEGNCPVDNVVTENR
;
A
#
# COMPACT_ATOMS: atom_id res chain seq x y z
N MET A 1 -10.81 -39.95 -16.19
CA MET A 1 -10.44 -38.94 -17.21
C MET A 1 -9.85 -37.73 -16.51
N PRO A 2 -8.64 -37.28 -16.84
CA PRO A 2 -8.11 -36.04 -16.29
C PRO A 2 -8.93 -34.86 -16.84
N ARG A 3 -9.43 -34.01 -15.95
CA ARG A 3 -10.17 -32.80 -16.29
C ARG A 3 -9.17 -31.73 -16.74
N THR A 4 -9.23 -31.28 -18.00
CA THR A 4 -8.47 -30.10 -18.44
C THR A 4 -9.07 -28.86 -17.77
N PRO A 5 -8.28 -28.03 -17.06
CA PRO A 5 -8.79 -26.82 -16.44
C PRO A 5 -9.26 -25.81 -17.50
N SER A 6 -10.31 -25.04 -17.20
CA SER A 6 -10.74 -23.94 -18.07
C SER A 6 -9.71 -22.81 -18.06
N SER A 7 -9.72 -21.94 -19.08
CA SER A 7 -8.84 -20.77 -19.13
C SER A 7 -9.01 -19.86 -17.91
N SER A 8 -10.24 -19.72 -17.40
CA SER A 8 -10.53 -18.95 -16.17
C SER A 8 -9.93 -19.61 -14.92
N GLN A 9 -10.03 -20.93 -14.78
CA GLN A 9 -9.41 -21.66 -13.67
C GLN A 9 -7.89 -21.54 -13.70
N HIS A 10 -7.31 -21.66 -14.89
CA HIS A 10 -5.88 -21.48 -15.08
C HIS A 10 -5.44 -20.06 -14.71
N ALA A 11 -6.12 -19.02 -15.24
CA ALA A 11 -5.84 -17.62 -14.96
C ALA A 11 -5.91 -17.29 -13.47
N ALA A 12 -6.97 -17.72 -12.77
CA ALA A 12 -7.12 -17.52 -11.33
C ALA A 12 -5.98 -18.18 -10.53
N ASN A 13 -5.58 -19.39 -10.91
CA ASN A 13 -4.51 -20.10 -10.23
C ASN A 13 -3.14 -19.43 -10.43
N VAL A 14 -2.80 -19.02 -11.65
CA VAL A 14 -1.52 -18.35 -11.92
C VAL A 14 -1.49 -16.92 -11.36
N LEU A 15 -2.61 -16.21 -11.34
CA LEU A 15 -2.74 -14.92 -10.67
C LEU A 15 -2.46 -15.05 -9.17
N GLY A 16 -3.05 -16.04 -8.50
CA GLY A 16 -2.81 -16.30 -7.08
C GLY A 16 -1.34 -16.64 -6.80
N ALA A 17 -0.75 -17.51 -7.62
CA ALA A 17 0.66 -17.88 -7.49
C ALA A 17 1.60 -16.69 -7.69
N LEU A 18 1.36 -15.87 -8.72
CA LEU A 18 2.15 -14.66 -8.99
C LEU A 18 1.98 -13.63 -7.88
N SER A 19 0.74 -13.42 -7.40
CA SER A 19 0.45 -12.51 -6.29
C SER A 19 1.24 -12.87 -5.03
N LEU A 20 1.34 -14.15 -4.69
CA LEU A 20 2.13 -14.61 -3.55
C LEU A 20 3.63 -14.37 -3.77
N ALA A 21 4.16 -14.82 -4.91
CA ALA A 21 5.58 -14.67 -5.23
C ALA A 21 6.04 -13.21 -5.25
N VAL A 22 5.22 -12.32 -5.82
CA VAL A 22 5.48 -10.87 -5.85
C VAL A 22 5.40 -10.28 -4.45
N ALA A 23 4.37 -10.62 -3.67
CA ALA A 23 4.22 -10.12 -2.30
C ALA A 23 5.40 -10.53 -1.41
N ASP A 24 5.81 -11.79 -1.46
CA ASP A 24 6.94 -12.31 -0.66
C ASP A 24 8.26 -11.62 -1.03
N ARG A 25 8.53 -11.45 -2.33
CA ARG A 25 9.71 -10.74 -2.82
C ARG A 25 9.70 -9.28 -2.39
N MET A 26 8.57 -8.59 -2.51
CA MET A 26 8.40 -7.22 -2.06
C MET A 26 8.62 -7.09 -0.56
N ASN A 27 7.98 -7.93 0.25
CA ASN A 27 8.11 -7.93 1.71
C ASN A 27 9.57 -8.13 2.12
N THR A 28 10.25 -9.11 1.53
CA THR A 28 11.68 -9.37 1.77
C THR A 28 12.54 -8.15 1.43
N ALA A 29 12.28 -7.50 0.30
CA ALA A 29 13.06 -6.35 -0.15
C ALA A 29 12.87 -5.11 0.75
N VAL A 30 11.65 -4.87 1.24
CA VAL A 30 11.37 -3.71 2.10
C VAL A 30 11.78 -3.95 3.55
N GLU A 31 11.67 -5.18 4.07
CA GLU A 31 12.11 -5.54 5.41
C GLU A 31 13.63 -5.36 5.59
N ALA A 32 14.41 -5.58 4.52
CA ALA A 32 15.85 -5.33 4.53
C ALA A 32 16.23 -3.85 4.73
N ILE A 33 15.29 -2.90 4.55
CA ILE A 33 15.53 -1.46 4.69
C ILE A 33 15.19 -0.97 6.09
N ALA A 34 14.10 -1.46 6.68
CA ALA A 34 13.61 -1.05 7.98
C ALA A 34 13.34 -2.28 8.86
N THR A 35 14.23 -2.57 9.81
CA THR A 35 14.15 -3.72 10.73
C THR A 35 13.12 -3.54 11.85
N LEU A 36 12.18 -2.60 11.70
CA LEU A 36 11.21 -2.18 12.73
C LEU A 36 9.87 -2.92 12.66
N GLY A 37 9.87 -4.04 11.94
CA GLY A 37 8.73 -4.92 11.74
C GLY A 37 7.92 -4.63 10.48
N PRO A 38 6.99 -5.52 10.12
CA PRO A 38 6.36 -5.57 8.80
C PRO A 38 5.48 -4.37 8.47
N SER A 39 5.03 -3.60 9.48
CA SER A 39 4.18 -2.42 9.27
C SER A 39 4.97 -1.13 9.08
N ALA A 40 6.27 -1.10 9.44
CA ALA A 40 7.07 0.11 9.33
C ALA A 40 7.22 0.61 7.87
N PRO A 41 7.47 -0.25 6.87
CA PRO A 41 7.55 0.21 5.49
C PRO A 41 6.27 0.87 4.99
N ALA A 42 5.12 0.28 5.29
CA ALA A 42 3.81 0.85 4.91
C ALA A 42 3.51 2.16 5.63
N ALA A 43 3.94 2.31 6.89
CA ALA A 43 3.76 3.56 7.64
C ALA A 43 4.57 4.70 7.01
N LEU A 44 5.85 4.44 6.72
CA LEU A 44 6.75 5.42 6.10
C LEU A 44 6.30 5.79 4.70
N ALA A 45 5.91 4.81 3.88
CA ALA A 45 5.36 5.06 2.55
C ALA A 45 4.08 5.91 2.61
N ALA A 46 3.12 5.56 3.48
CA ALA A 46 1.88 6.33 3.61
C ALA A 46 2.12 7.77 4.06
N MET A 47 2.98 8.00 5.06
CA MET A 47 3.33 9.35 5.53
C MET A 47 4.08 10.15 4.46
N HIS A 48 4.85 9.48 3.59
CA HIS A 48 5.55 10.12 2.48
C HIS A 48 4.59 10.55 1.36
N GLU A 49 3.66 9.67 0.99
CA GLU A 49 2.80 9.85 -0.20
C GLU A 49 1.57 10.73 0.06
N PHE A 50 0.91 10.58 1.22
CA PHE A 50 -0.40 11.22 1.42
C PHE A 50 -0.81 11.50 2.86
N LEU A 51 0.01 11.10 3.84
CA LEU A 51 -0.28 11.25 5.26
C LEU A 51 0.77 12.11 5.99
N ASP A 52 1.39 13.07 5.29
CA ASP A 52 2.30 14.01 5.93
C ASP A 52 1.53 14.91 6.92
N GLY A 53 2.01 14.99 8.15
CA GLY A 53 1.34 15.70 9.24
C GLY A 53 0.08 15.01 9.78
N GLY A 54 -0.22 13.78 9.35
CA GLY A 54 -1.39 13.02 9.80
C GLY A 54 -1.33 12.59 11.27
N SER A 55 -2.48 12.24 11.83
CA SER A 55 -2.61 11.73 13.20
C SER A 55 -2.34 10.23 13.31
N VAL A 56 -2.06 9.75 14.53
CA VAL A 56 -1.98 8.31 14.86
C VAL A 56 -3.27 7.58 14.48
N THR A 57 -4.43 8.21 14.66
CA THR A 57 -5.72 7.62 14.30
C THR A 57 -5.85 7.40 12.80
N GLN A 58 -5.48 8.38 11.98
CA GLN A 58 -5.46 8.21 10.53
C GLN A 58 -4.47 7.13 10.10
N LEU A 59 -3.26 7.11 10.68
CA LEU A 59 -2.26 6.09 10.38
C LEU A 59 -2.77 4.68 10.75
N SER A 60 -3.48 4.53 11.87
CA SER A 60 -4.06 3.25 12.29
C SER A 60 -5.08 2.72 11.28
N SER A 61 -5.91 3.60 10.72
CA SER A 61 -6.88 3.28 9.66
C SER A 61 -6.18 2.83 8.37
N VAL A 62 -5.14 3.55 7.95
CA VAL A 62 -4.35 3.20 6.76
C VAL A 62 -3.69 1.83 6.89
N LEU A 63 -3.10 1.54 8.06
CA LEU A 63 -2.35 0.32 8.29
C LEU A 63 -3.21 -0.88 8.71
N GLY A 64 -4.48 -0.68 9.04
CA GLY A 64 -5.33 -1.73 9.58
C GLY A 64 -4.86 -2.23 10.96
N LEU A 65 -4.20 -1.35 11.73
CA LEU A 65 -3.69 -1.65 13.07
C LEU A 65 -4.65 -1.11 14.13
N THR A 66 -4.60 -1.69 15.32
CA THR A 66 -5.26 -1.08 16.48
C THR A 66 -4.57 0.26 16.81
N HIS A 67 -5.29 1.16 17.48
CA HIS A 67 -4.69 2.43 17.92
C HIS A 67 -3.45 2.19 18.79
N SER A 68 -3.54 1.29 19.78
CA SER A 68 -2.41 0.93 20.66
C SER A 68 -1.24 0.29 19.90
N GLY A 69 -1.51 -0.55 18.89
CA GLY A 69 -0.48 -1.10 18.01
C GLY A 69 0.21 -0.02 17.18
N THR A 70 -0.56 0.97 16.72
CA THR A 70 -0.04 2.10 15.94
C THR A 70 0.79 3.03 16.81
N VAL A 71 0.39 3.33 18.04
CA VAL A 71 1.19 4.09 19.01
C VAL A 71 2.56 3.43 19.21
N ARG A 72 2.59 2.12 19.47
CA ARG A 72 3.85 1.37 19.65
C ARG A 72 4.73 1.38 18.39
N LEU A 73 4.12 1.31 17.20
CA LEU A 73 4.87 1.44 15.95
C LEU A 73 5.49 2.83 15.83
N VAL A 74 4.71 3.88 16.06
CA VAL A 74 5.18 5.28 16.01
C VAL A 74 6.28 5.51 17.03
N ASP A 75 6.14 5.03 18.27
CA ASP A 75 7.19 5.17 19.30
C ASP A 75 8.53 4.60 18.82
N ARG A 76 8.52 3.41 18.18
CA ARG A 76 9.74 2.85 17.60
C ARG A 76 10.29 3.69 16.45
N LEU A 77 9.43 4.20 15.57
CA LEU A 77 9.85 5.07 14.47
C LEU A 77 10.47 6.39 14.97
N VAL A 78 9.97 6.92 16.09
CA VAL A 78 10.53 8.10 16.76
C VAL A 78 11.87 7.79 17.40
N VAL A 79 11.99 6.67 18.12
CA VAL A 79 13.26 6.22 18.73
C VAL A 79 14.36 6.06 17.67
N GLU A 80 14.00 5.61 16.47
CA GLU A 80 14.93 5.39 15.36
C GLU A 80 15.16 6.66 14.50
N GLY A 81 14.60 7.80 14.91
CA GLY A 81 14.78 9.08 14.24
C GLY A 81 14.15 9.17 12.85
N LEU A 82 13.14 8.33 12.55
CA LEU A 82 12.43 8.31 11.27
C LEU A 82 11.20 9.23 11.28
N VAL A 83 10.57 9.40 12.44
CA VAL A 83 9.34 10.18 12.62
C VAL A 83 9.52 11.14 13.78
N GLU A 84 8.92 12.32 13.67
CA GLU A 84 8.76 13.27 14.76
C GLU A 84 7.28 13.50 15.06
N ARG A 85 7.00 13.77 16.34
CA ARG A 85 5.68 14.18 16.83
C ARG A 85 5.70 15.71 16.97
N VAL A 86 4.88 16.39 16.17
CA VAL A 86 4.74 17.84 16.22
C VAL A 86 3.36 18.23 16.76
N ALA A 87 3.27 19.39 17.42
CA ALA A 87 1.99 19.93 17.85
C ALA A 87 1.11 20.19 16.62
N ALA A 88 -0.12 19.68 16.60
CA ALA A 88 -1.04 19.96 15.51
C ALA A 88 -1.42 21.45 15.50
N GLN A 89 -1.69 21.98 14.30
CA GLN A 89 -2.09 23.36 14.09
C GLN A 89 -3.40 23.74 14.83
N ASP A 90 -4.24 22.76 15.14
CA ASP A 90 -5.50 22.95 15.87
C ASP A 90 -5.37 22.78 17.40
N GLY A 91 -4.14 22.54 17.90
CA GLY A 91 -3.81 22.46 19.32
C GLY A 91 -4.37 21.26 20.08
N ARG A 92 -5.07 20.33 19.42
CA ARG A 92 -5.75 19.20 20.09
C ARG A 92 -5.19 17.82 19.72
N ALA A 93 -4.35 17.74 18.69
CA ALA A 93 -3.74 16.49 18.25
C ALA A 93 -2.20 16.55 18.14
N VAL A 94 -1.57 15.38 18.12
CA VAL A 94 -0.17 15.20 17.73
C VAL A 94 -0.15 14.80 16.27
N SER A 95 0.56 15.58 15.45
CA SER A 95 0.83 15.28 14.05
C SER A 95 2.13 14.49 13.90
N LEU A 96 2.14 13.54 12.99
CA LEU A 96 3.30 12.73 12.65
C LEU A 96 3.95 13.29 11.39
N VAL A 97 5.23 13.61 11.46
CA VAL A 97 6.00 14.09 10.31
C VAL A 97 7.23 13.23 10.12
N LEU A 98 7.60 12.95 8.88
CA LEU A 98 8.86 12.27 8.59
C LEU A 98 10.03 13.23 8.80
N THR A 99 11.07 12.77 9.48
CA THR A 99 12.37 13.43 9.50
C THR A 99 13.01 13.37 8.11
N GLN A 100 14.12 14.09 7.89
CA GLN A 100 14.89 13.92 6.65
C GLN A 100 15.34 12.45 6.46
N TYR A 101 15.76 11.79 7.53
CA TYR A 101 16.12 10.37 7.50
C TYR A 101 14.90 9.49 7.18
N GLY A 102 13.74 9.79 7.79
CA GLY A 102 12.47 9.14 7.50
C GLY A 102 12.05 9.23 6.03
N ARG A 103 12.12 10.42 5.44
CA ARG A 103 11.80 10.64 4.02
C ARG A 103 12.74 9.84 3.11
N SER A 104 14.05 9.92 3.34
CA SER A 104 15.02 9.13 2.57
C SER A 104 14.79 7.62 2.68
N THR A 105 14.33 7.16 3.84
CA THR A 105 14.00 5.74 4.08
C THR A 105 12.73 5.34 3.36
N ALA A 106 11.68 6.17 3.38
CA ALA A 106 10.44 5.95 2.64
C ALA A 106 10.70 5.83 1.12
N GLU A 107 11.51 6.72 0.55
CA GLU A 107 11.88 6.63 -0.85
C GLU A 107 12.65 5.35 -1.19
N ARG A 108 13.56 4.90 -0.31
CA ARG A 108 14.26 3.63 -0.48
C ARG A 108 13.30 2.45 -0.47
N ILE A 109 12.26 2.48 0.38
CA ILE A 109 11.21 1.46 0.42
C ILE A 109 10.44 1.42 -0.90
N LEU A 110 10.01 2.57 -1.42
CA LEU A 110 9.28 2.65 -2.68
C LEU A 110 10.12 2.16 -3.87
N ARG A 111 11.40 2.56 -3.95
CA ARG A 111 12.35 2.06 -4.96
C ARG A 111 12.60 0.55 -4.84
N ALA A 112 12.69 -0.01 -3.63
CA ALA A 112 12.87 -1.45 -3.44
C ALA A 112 11.63 -2.26 -3.85
N ARG A 113 10.44 -1.70 -3.60
CA ARG A 113 9.19 -2.24 -4.11
C ARG A 113 9.16 -2.23 -5.65
N GLU A 114 9.45 -1.09 -6.26
CA GLU A 114 9.50 -0.93 -7.72
C GLU A 114 10.46 -1.95 -8.35
N LYS A 115 11.70 -2.03 -7.84
CA LYS A 115 12.70 -2.99 -8.33
C LYS A 115 12.26 -4.44 -8.19
N SER A 116 11.55 -4.77 -7.11
CA SER A 116 11.01 -6.12 -6.90
C SER A 116 9.95 -6.49 -7.95
N LEU A 117 9.14 -5.52 -8.36
CA LEU A 117 8.10 -5.67 -9.38
C LEU A 117 8.68 -5.68 -10.80
N ALA A 118 9.66 -4.82 -11.08
CA ALA A 118 10.30 -4.70 -12.39
C ALA A 118 10.87 -6.03 -12.90
N SER A 119 11.39 -6.89 -12.01
CA SER A 119 11.86 -8.21 -12.44
C SER A 119 10.74 -9.13 -12.97
N ALA A 120 9.53 -9.04 -12.42
CA ALA A 120 8.39 -9.82 -12.92
C ALA A 120 7.91 -9.31 -14.29
N LEU A 121 8.05 -8.00 -14.52
CA LEU A 121 7.68 -7.34 -15.77
C LEU A 121 8.75 -7.47 -16.87
N SER A 122 10.00 -7.76 -16.50
CA SER A 122 11.15 -7.75 -17.43
C SER A 122 11.06 -8.76 -18.59
N ALA A 123 10.17 -9.75 -18.50
CA ALA A 123 9.93 -10.73 -19.56
C ALA A 123 8.94 -10.25 -20.63
N LEU A 124 8.27 -9.12 -20.42
CA LEU A 124 7.22 -8.60 -21.27
C LEU A 124 7.76 -7.52 -22.22
N SER A 125 7.25 -7.52 -23.44
CA SER A 125 7.41 -6.41 -24.39
C SER A 125 6.62 -5.17 -23.93
N PRO A 126 6.91 -3.97 -24.48
CA PRO A 126 6.15 -2.76 -24.15
C PRO A 126 4.63 -2.93 -24.34
N ASP A 127 4.20 -3.49 -25.47
CA ASP A 127 2.78 -3.72 -25.77
C ASP A 127 2.13 -4.71 -24.77
N GLU A 128 2.86 -5.72 -24.31
CA GLU A 128 2.37 -6.65 -23.28
C GLU A 128 2.27 -5.97 -21.91
N ILE A 129 3.17 -5.05 -21.58
CA ILE A 129 3.12 -4.25 -20.35
C ILE A 129 1.88 -3.34 -20.36
N ASP A 130 1.63 -2.65 -21.48
CA ASP A 130 0.45 -1.77 -21.62
C ASP A 130 -0.86 -2.55 -21.50
N ASN A 131 -0.94 -3.72 -22.15
CA ASN A 131 -2.10 -4.60 -22.03
C ASN A 131 -2.26 -5.15 -20.61
N LEU A 132 -1.17 -5.53 -19.95
CA LEU A 132 -1.19 -5.99 -18.57
C LEU A 132 -1.68 -4.88 -17.63
N ALA A 133 -1.19 -3.65 -17.79
CA ALA A 133 -1.62 -2.51 -16.99
C ALA A 133 -3.13 -2.29 -17.09
N ALA A 134 -3.69 -2.26 -18.31
CA ALA A 134 -5.13 -2.09 -18.52
C ALA A 134 -5.99 -3.19 -17.86
N VAL A 135 -5.52 -4.44 -17.92
CA VAL A 135 -6.20 -5.59 -17.27
C VAL A 135 -6.10 -5.48 -15.74
N LEU A 136 -4.93 -5.11 -15.21
CA LEU A 136 -4.73 -4.92 -13.77
C LEU A 136 -5.58 -3.77 -13.23
N ASP A 137 -5.73 -2.67 -13.97
CA ASP A 137 -6.59 -1.55 -13.61
C ASP A 137 -8.05 -2.00 -13.48
N THR A 138 -8.54 -2.74 -14.49
CA THR A 138 -9.90 -3.30 -14.46
C THR A 138 -10.13 -4.21 -13.23
N MET A 139 -9.14 -5.05 -12.93
CA MET A 139 -9.19 -5.94 -11.76
C MET A 139 -9.14 -5.15 -10.45
N LEU A 140 -8.28 -4.14 -10.34
CA LEU A 140 -8.15 -3.29 -9.16
C LEU A 140 -9.42 -2.48 -8.90
N THR A 141 -10.05 -1.92 -9.93
CA THR A 141 -11.36 -1.26 -9.83
C THR A 141 -12.39 -2.21 -9.23
N THR A 142 -12.50 -3.42 -9.79
CA THR A 142 -13.45 -4.45 -9.30
C THR A 142 -13.20 -4.82 -7.84
N VAL A 143 -11.94 -5.09 -7.46
CA VAL A 143 -11.56 -5.41 -6.07
C VAL A 143 -11.83 -4.23 -5.13
N THR A 144 -11.65 -3.00 -5.60
CA THR A 144 -11.88 -1.80 -4.80
C THR A 144 -13.35 -1.59 -4.50
N HIS A 145 -14.24 -1.76 -5.49
CA HIS A 145 -15.69 -1.73 -5.27
C HIS A 145 -16.14 -2.79 -4.26
N ALA A 146 -15.73 -4.04 -4.45
CA ALA A 146 -16.07 -5.12 -3.52
C ALA A 146 -15.63 -4.80 -2.08
N ARG A 147 -14.43 -4.23 -1.90
CA ARG A 147 -13.95 -3.81 -0.57
C ARG A 147 -14.71 -2.61 0.01
N ALA A 148 -15.15 -1.68 -0.83
CA ALA A 148 -15.95 -0.53 -0.39
C ALA A 148 -17.32 -1.00 0.11
N GLU A 149 -17.98 -1.91 -0.62
CA GLU A 149 -19.23 -2.54 -0.22
C GLU A 149 -19.10 -3.32 1.08
N GLU A 150 -18.06 -4.15 1.20
CA GLU A 150 -17.77 -4.88 2.45
C GLU A 150 -17.56 -3.95 3.64
N ARG A 151 -16.89 -2.81 3.44
CA ARG A 151 -16.67 -1.82 4.50
C ARG A 151 -17.98 -1.16 4.93
N SER A 152 -18.86 -0.86 3.98
CA SER A 152 -20.19 -0.28 4.26
C SER A 152 -21.14 -1.27 4.93
N ALA A 153 -21.02 -2.57 4.61
CA ALA A 153 -21.89 -3.62 5.14
C ALA A 153 -21.47 -4.17 6.50
N ARG A 154 -20.18 -4.09 6.86
CA ARG A 154 -19.67 -4.65 8.12
C ARG A 154 -19.77 -3.65 9.27
N THR A 155 -20.38 -4.09 10.36
CA THR A 155 -20.38 -3.42 11.68
C THR A 155 -19.16 -3.79 12.55
N ASN A 156 -18.20 -4.58 12.02
CA ASN A 156 -17.07 -5.10 12.79
C ASN A 156 -15.95 -4.07 12.96
N ASP A 157 -15.54 -3.86 14.21
CA ASP A 157 -14.48 -2.95 14.69
C ASP A 157 -13.04 -3.22 14.19
N ARG A 158 -12.79 -4.23 13.33
CA ARG A 158 -11.41 -4.49 12.86
C ARG A 158 -11.07 -3.64 11.64
N PRO A 159 -10.14 -2.67 11.75
CA PRO A 159 -9.75 -1.85 10.62
C PRO A 159 -9.03 -2.71 9.57
N GLN A 160 -9.50 -2.65 8.34
CA GLN A 160 -8.83 -3.26 7.18
C GLN A 160 -7.81 -2.26 6.63
N PRO A 161 -6.57 -2.69 6.33
CA PRO A 161 -5.58 -1.80 5.75
C PRO A 161 -6.02 -1.29 4.39
N TRP A 162 -5.57 -0.10 4.03
CA TRP A 162 -5.77 0.45 2.71
C TRP A 162 -4.99 -0.38 1.67
N LEU A 163 -5.57 -0.52 0.47
CA LEU A 163 -4.96 -1.24 -0.65
C LEU A 163 -3.63 -0.59 -1.06
N CYS A 164 -3.62 0.74 -1.14
CA CYS A 164 -2.50 1.51 -1.68
C CYS A 164 -1.44 1.92 -0.65
N ARG A 165 -1.38 1.29 0.53
CA ARG A 165 -0.48 1.67 1.65
C ARG A 165 1.03 1.53 1.37
N LEU A 166 1.39 0.99 0.21
CA LEU A 166 2.76 0.88 -0.31
C LEU A 166 2.84 1.31 -1.78
N CYS A 167 1.81 1.97 -2.33
CA CYS A 167 1.90 2.47 -3.70
C CYS A 167 2.78 3.72 -3.74
N ASP A 168 3.47 3.89 -4.86
CA ASP A 168 3.98 5.17 -5.34
C ASP A 168 2.83 5.83 -6.11
N PHE A 169 2.34 6.99 -5.65
CA PHE A 169 1.16 7.62 -6.25
C PHE A 169 1.46 8.37 -7.54
N ALA A 170 2.70 8.82 -7.72
CA ALA A 170 3.14 9.41 -8.97
C ALA A 170 3.18 8.35 -10.07
N ALA A 171 3.78 7.19 -9.80
CA ALA A 171 3.80 6.06 -10.72
C ALA A 171 2.39 5.50 -11.00
N CYS A 172 1.47 5.59 -10.03
CA CYS A 172 0.07 5.20 -10.20
C CYS A 172 -0.77 6.24 -10.95
N GLY A 173 -0.20 7.39 -11.32
CA GLY A 173 -0.87 8.45 -12.06
C GLY A 173 -2.01 9.11 -11.28
N ARG A 174 -1.91 9.19 -9.95
CA ARG A 174 -3.01 9.67 -9.10
C ARG A 174 -3.32 11.15 -9.32
N SER A 175 -2.30 12.00 -9.45
CA SER A 175 -2.47 13.42 -9.74
C SER A 175 -3.11 13.67 -11.11
N GLU A 176 -2.96 12.73 -12.03
CA GLU A 176 -3.46 12.78 -13.40
C GLU A 176 -4.85 12.12 -13.54
N GLY A 177 -5.41 11.56 -12.46
CA GLY A 177 -6.71 10.87 -12.49
C GLY A 177 -6.66 9.46 -13.09
N ASN A 178 -5.48 8.83 -13.17
CA ASN A 178 -5.31 7.48 -13.71
C ASN A 178 -5.33 6.39 -12.64
N CYS A 179 -5.39 6.73 -11.34
CA CYS A 179 -5.34 5.75 -10.27
C CYS A 179 -6.67 4.97 -10.18
N PRO A 180 -6.70 3.65 -10.46
CA PRO A 180 -7.94 2.88 -10.48
C PRO A 180 -8.60 2.77 -9.10
N VAL A 181 -7.82 2.87 -8.02
CA VAL A 181 -8.34 2.82 -6.65
C VAL A 181 -8.88 4.17 -6.21
N ASP A 182 -8.16 5.27 -6.50
CA ASP A 182 -8.59 6.60 -6.06
C ASP A 182 -9.88 7.01 -6.78
N ASN A 183 -9.97 6.75 -8.08
CA ASN A 183 -11.15 7.07 -8.89
C ASN A 183 -12.42 6.45 -8.30
N VAL A 184 -12.36 5.17 -7.91
CA VAL A 184 -13.48 4.48 -7.24
C VAL A 184 -13.82 5.12 -5.89
N VAL A 185 -12.82 5.50 -5.10
CA VAL A 185 -13.05 6.11 -3.78
C VAL A 185 -13.63 7.53 -3.90
N THR A 186 -13.24 8.29 -4.92
CA THR A 186 -13.74 9.64 -5.17
C THR A 186 -15.13 9.67 -5.81
N GLU A 187 -15.47 8.70 -6.66
CA GLU A 187 -16.82 8.57 -7.24
C GLU A 187 -17.89 8.27 -6.20
N ASN A 188 -17.51 7.63 -5.08
CA ASN A 188 -18.40 7.27 -3.98
C ASN A 188 -18.45 8.31 -2.83
N ARG A 189 -17.86 9.50 -3.01
CA ARG A 189 -17.90 10.62 -2.06
C ARG A 189 -18.91 11.68 -2.46
#